data_AF-U7D8Q2-F1
#
_entry.id   AF-U7D8Q2-F1
#
_cell.length_a   1.000
_cell.length_b   1.000
_cell.length_c   1.000
_cell.angle_alpha   90.00
_cell.angle_beta   90.00
_cell.angle_gamma   90.00
#
_symmetry.space_group_name_H-M   'P 1'
#
loop_
_entity.id
_entity.type
_entity.pdbx_description
1 polymer ?
#
loop_
_entity_poly.entity_id
_entity_poly.type
_entity_poly.pdbx_seq_one_letter_code
_entity_poly.pdbx_strand_id
1 'polypeptide(L)' 'MKKVLIFGATGHTGAYLTDYCLKNLDLTEYQIVAIGRKETDYFENKGIEYFSVDITKSECFDKLPTEYSIPKL' A
#
# COMPACT_ATOMS: atom_id res chain seq x y z
N MET A 1 5.30 -7.86 11.81
CA MET A 1 4.17 -7.28 11.07
C MET A 1 4.47 -7.41 9.58
N LYS A 2 3.65 -8.14 8.83
CA LYS A 2 3.79 -8.32 7.38
C LYS A 2 3.10 -7.16 6.66
N LYS A 3 3.68 -6.66 5.56
CA LYS A 3 3.09 -5.55 4.78
C LYS A 3 2.44 -6.07 3.51
N VAL A 4 1.22 -5.64 3.24
CA VAL A 4 0.48 -5.93 2.01
C VAL A 4 0.39 -4.64 1.21
N LEU A 5 1.16 -4.55 0.13
CA LEU A 5 1.20 -3.40 -0.76
C LEU A 5 0.18 -3.61 -1.89
N ILE A 6 -0.81 -2.73 -1.99
CA ILE A 6 -1.86 -2.81 -3.01
C ILE A 6 -1.60 -1.74 -4.07
N PHE A 7 -0.93 -2.14 -5.16
CA PHE A 7 -0.79 -1.29 -6.34
C PHE A 7 -2.10 -1.16 -7.09
N GLY A 8 -2.41 0.04 -7.55
CA GLY A 8 -3.68 0.34 -8.21
C GLY A 8 -4.84 0.51 -7.22
N ALA A 9 -4.55 0.78 -5.94
CA ALA A 9 -5.56 0.98 -4.90
C ALA A 9 -6.56 2.10 -5.25
N THR A 10 -6.13 3.14 -5.97
CA THR A 10 -7.00 4.24 -6.42
C THR A 10 -7.97 3.86 -7.56
N GLY A 11 -7.83 2.68 -8.14
CA GLY A 11 -8.75 2.14 -9.15
C GLY A 11 -9.97 1.51 -8.51
N HIS A 12 -11.03 1.27 -9.28
CA HIS A 12 -12.29 0.73 -8.76
C HIS A 12 -12.06 -0.61 -8.02
N THR A 13 -11.47 -1.59 -8.70
CA THR A 13 -11.17 -2.91 -8.10
C THR A 13 -10.18 -2.81 -6.94
N GLY A 14 -9.15 -1.96 -7.05
CA GLY A 14 -8.14 -1.80 -6.00
C GLY A 14 -8.71 -1.23 -4.71
N ALA A 15 -9.65 -0.28 -4.80
CA ALA A 15 -10.31 0.29 -3.63
C ALA A 15 -11.13 -0.78 -2.88
N TYR A 16 -11.92 -1.57 -3.60
CA TYR A 16 -12.67 -2.68 -3.00
C TYR A 16 -11.76 -3.78 -2.42
N LEU A 17 -10.64 -4.08 -3.08
CA LEU A 17 -9.65 -5.01 -2.54
C LEU A 17 -9.03 -4.49 -1.24
N THR A 18 -8.71 -3.20 -1.19
CA THR A 18 -8.18 -2.55 0.02
C THR A 18 -9.18 -2.64 1.17
N ASP A 19 -10.44 -2.28 0.93
CA ASP A 19 -11.52 -2.38 1.91
C ASP A 19 -11.77 -3.84 2.35
N TYR A 20 -11.64 -4.81 1.42
CA TYR A 20 -11.75 -6.22 1.73
C TYR A 20 -10.61 -6.69 2.65
N CYS A 21 -9.37 -6.34 2.34
CA CYS A 21 -8.20 -6.68 3.16
C CYS A 21 -8.33 -6.12 4.58
N LEU A 22 -8.76 -4.86 4.72
CA LEU A 22 -8.96 -4.24 6.05
C LEU A 22 -10.02 -4.94 6.90
N LYS A 23 -11.04 -5.51 6.27
CA LYS A 23 -12.14 -6.20 6.97
C LYS A 23 -11.83 -7.65 7.32
N ASN A 24 -10.96 -8.30 6.53
CA ASN A 24 -10.81 -9.76 6.59
C ASN A 24 -9.41 -10.24 7.01
N LEU A 25 -8.40 -9.36 7.02
CA LEU A 25 -7.08 -9.71 7.52
C LEU A 25 -6.93 -9.32 8.98
N ASP A 26 -6.13 -10.10 9.71
CA ASP A 26 -5.73 -9.76 11.08
C ASP A 26 -4.76 -8.56 11.04
N LEU A 27 -5.26 -7.38 11.41
CA LEU A 27 -4.49 -6.13 11.39
C LEU A 27 -3.40 -6.07 12.47
N THR A 28 -3.35 -7.04 13.39
CA THR A 28 -2.22 -7.21 14.32
C THR A 28 -1.04 -7.92 13.65
N GLU A 29 -1.30 -8.73 12.61
CA GLU A 29 -0.28 -9.42 11.82
C GLU A 29 0.06 -8.65 10.54
N TYR A 30 -0.94 -8.06 9.87
CA TYR A 30 -0.85 -7.45 8.55
C TYR A 30 -1.11 -5.94 8.57
N GLN A 31 -0.17 -5.16 8.02
CA GLN A 31 -0.38 -3.76 7.70
C GLN A 31 -0.73 -3.62 6.22
N ILE A 32 -1.84 -2.94 5.92
CA ILE A 32 -2.27 -2.66 4.53
C ILE A 32 -1.74 -1.29 4.11
N VAL A 33 -1.09 -1.24 2.94
CA VAL A 33 -0.53 -0.01 2.36
C VAL A 33 -1.12 0.17 0.96
N ALA A 34 -1.75 1.32 0.72
CA ALA A 34 -2.37 1.65 -0.55
C ALA A 34 -1.39 2.39 -1.46
N ILE A 35 -1.32 2.00 -2.73
CA ILE A 35 -0.41 2.61 -3.71
C ILE A 35 -1.19 2.94 -4.97
N GLY A 36 -1.08 4.18 -5.45
CA GLY A 36 -1.74 4.65 -6.65
C GLY A 36 -0.96 5.76 -7.33
N ARG A 37 -1.39 6.14 -8.55
CA ARG A 37 -0.78 7.26 -9.28
C ARG A 37 -1.45 8.60 -8.98
N LYS A 38 -2.67 8.59 -8.45
CA LYS A 38 -3.45 9.82 -8.22
C LYS A 38 -3.02 10.45 -6.89
N GLU A 39 -2.90 11.77 -6.85
CA GLU A 39 -2.83 12.47 -5.57
C GLU A 39 -4.21 12.45 -4.90
N THR A 40 -4.30 11.95 -3.66
CA THR A 40 -5.56 11.82 -2.92
C THR A 40 -5.30 11.62 -1.42
N ASP A 41 -6.22 12.10 -0.60
CA ASP A 41 -6.27 11.95 0.86
C ASP A 41 -7.25 10.84 1.32
N TYR A 42 -7.91 10.15 0.38
CA TYR A 42 -8.97 9.17 0.68
C TYR A 42 -8.53 8.06 1.65
N PHE A 43 -7.32 7.54 1.47
CA PHE A 43 -6.77 6.46 2.28
C PHE A 43 -6.27 6.95 3.63
N GLU A 44 -5.60 8.10 3.66
CA GLU A 44 -5.10 8.71 4.90
C GLU A 44 -6.27 9.05 5.84
N ASN A 45 -7.38 9.57 5.31
CA ASN A 45 -8.61 9.84 6.07
C ASN A 45 -9.24 8.56 6.67
N LYS A 46 -8.89 7.38 6.16
CA LYS A 46 -9.29 6.06 6.69
C LYS A 46 -8.22 5.43 7.59
N GLY A 47 -7.13 6.14 7.89
CA GLY A 47 -5.99 5.63 8.66
C GLY A 47 -5.14 4.62 7.90
N ILE A 48 -5.21 4.60 6.57
CA ILE A 48 -4.44 3.70 5.70
C ILE A 48 -3.26 4.48 5.14
N GLU A 49 -2.06 3.94 5.28
CA GLU A 49 -0.86 4.53 4.69
C GLU A 49 -0.95 4.51 3.16
N TYR A 50 -0.65 5.66 2.53
CA TYR A 50 -0.76 5.84 1.09
C TYR A 50 0.51 6.40 0.47
N PHE A 51 0.89 5.84 -0.69
CA PHE A 51 1.99 6.38 -1.49
C PHE A 51 1.54 6.65 -2.93
N SER A 52 1.78 7.88 -3.38
CA SER A 52 1.67 8.25 -4.79
C SER A 52 2.93 7.80 -5.56
N VAL A 53 2.75 6.77 -6.38
CA VAL A 53 3.80 6.12 -7.17
C VAL A 53 3.39 6.03 -8.63
N ASP A 54 4.21 6.60 -9.50
CA ASP A 54 4.16 6.34 -10.93
C ASP A 54 5.01 5.10 -11.24
N ILE A 55 4.34 3.97 -11.51
CA ILE A 55 5.01 2.69 -11.77
C ILE A 55 5.90 2.70 -13.03
N THR A 56 5.76 3.71 -13.88
CA THR A 56 6.61 3.88 -15.07
C THR A 56 7.96 4.53 -14.77
N LYS A 57 8.14 5.02 -13.54
CA LYS A 57 9.35 5.72 -13.06
C LYS A 57 9.98 4.96 -11.91
N SER A 58 11.16 4.39 -12.13
CA SER A 58 11.86 3.58 -11.13
C SER A 58 12.16 4.35 -9.84
N GLU A 59 12.47 5.64 -9.94
CA GLU A 59 12.73 6.51 -8.81
C GLU A 59 11.51 6.71 -7.89
N CYS A 60 10.29 6.47 -8.39
CA CYS A 60 9.11 6.55 -7.54
C CYS A 60 9.01 5.40 -6.53
N PHE A 61 9.71 4.29 -6.77
CA PHE A 61 9.71 3.15 -5.85
C PHE A 61 10.53 3.42 -4.58
N ASP A 62 11.43 4.41 -4.59
CA ASP A 62 12.21 4.82 -3.41
C ASP A 62 11.32 5.38 -2.28
N LYS A 63 10.09 5.79 -2.61
CA LYS A 63 9.09 6.25 -1.64
C LYS A 63 8.49 5.11 -0.82
N LEU A 64 8.57 3.87 -1.32
CA LEU A 64 7.88 2.73 -0.71
C LEU A 64 8.59 2.26 0.56
N PRO A 65 7.86 1.64 1.50
CA PRO A 65 8.46 1.10 2.72
C PRO A 65 9.44 -0.03 2.38
N THR A 66 10.72 0.20 2.65
CA THR A 66 11.83 -0.70 2.33
C THR A 66 12.40 -1.38 3.57
N GLU A 67 11.57 -1.85 4.50
CA GLU A 67 12.06 -2.68 5.61
C GLU A 67 12.63 -4.01 5.07
N TYR A 68 13.93 -3.99 4.78
CA TYR A 68 14.72 -5.12 4.32
C TYR A 68 14.81 -6.15 5.46
N SER A 69 13.96 -7.17 5.42
CA SER A 69 14.13 -8.42 6.17
C SER A 69 14.66 -9.51 5.23
N ILE A 70 15.76 -9.22 4.54
CA ILE A 70 16.57 -10.26 3.91
C ILE A 70 17.80 -10.41 4.80
N PRO A 71 18.02 -11.58 5.44
CA PRO A 71 19.31 -11.83 6.08
C PRO A 71 20.37 -11.68 4.99
N LYS A 72 21.33 -10.78 5.19
CA LYS A 72 22.54 -10.75 4.37
C LYS A 72 23.15 -12.17 4.42
N LEU A 73 23.14 -12.85 3.27
CA LEU A 73 23.91 -14.07 3.04
C LEU A 73 25.40 -13.74 3.02
#